data_AF-A0AAV9M6Y3-F1
#
_entry.id   AF-A0AAV9M6Y3-F1
#
_cell.length_a   1.000
_cell.length_b   1.000
_cell.length_c   1.000
_cell.angle_alpha   90.00
_cell.angle_beta   90.00
_cell.angle_gamma   90.00
#
_symmetry.space_group_name_H-M   'P 1'
#
loop_
_entity.id
_entity.type
_entity.pdbx_description
1 polymer ?
#
loop_
_entity_poly.entity_id
_entity_poly.type
_entity_poly.pdbx_seq_one_letter_code
_entity_poly.pdbx_strand_id
1 'polypeptide(L)'
;MDFDPTIIIYPDIGDRAFGTSGRILVSIFMTLELYLVATGFLILAGDNLHNLLPDVNFEFLGLEIGGKQSFVLIVALVILPTVLLKNMSILAYVSASAVLASLVIIGNAPMLLFATITYASIAAMGYSMFDSEVESQITLNLPTGNFSSKLAIYTTLINPIAKYSLMMTPVINRLEEHFQSNNNKESSFSPAIRITLVISSVIVALTIPFFGYLMSLVGAFLSVTTLVYVCAT
;
A
#
# COMPACT_ATOMS: atom_id res chain seq x y z
N MET A 1 -10.40 -14.82 -28.18
CA MET A 1 -9.38 -13.89 -27.68
C MET A 1 -8.04 -14.46 -28.10
N ASP A 2 -7.46 -13.91 -29.16
CA ASP A 2 -6.12 -14.31 -29.57
C ASP A 2 -5.13 -13.77 -28.54
N PHE A 3 -4.42 -14.67 -27.87
CA PHE A 3 -3.45 -14.35 -26.84
C PHE A 3 -2.23 -13.74 -27.54
N ASP A 4 -2.09 -12.41 -27.51
CA ASP A 4 -0.94 -11.75 -28.10
C ASP A 4 0.28 -11.90 -27.17
N PRO A 5 1.33 -12.63 -27.58
CA PRO A 5 2.48 -12.93 -26.74
C PRO A 5 3.34 -11.70 -26.40
N THR A 6 3.04 -10.53 -26.97
CA THR A 6 3.78 -9.28 -26.71
C THR A 6 3.34 -8.53 -25.46
N ILE A 7 2.20 -8.89 -24.86
CA ILE A 7 1.67 -8.23 -23.65
C ILE A 7 2.08 -9.03 -22.41
N ILE A 8 3.13 -8.58 -21.72
CA ILE A 8 3.67 -9.28 -20.54
C ILE A 8 3.46 -8.45 -19.27
N ILE A 9 3.52 -7.11 -19.36
CA ILE A 9 3.35 -6.21 -18.23
C ILE A 9 2.24 -5.18 -18.47
N TYR A 10 1.60 -4.69 -17.41
CA TYR A 10 0.49 -3.71 -17.48
C TYR A 10 0.73 -2.51 -18.42
N PRO A 11 1.94 -1.90 -18.46
CA PRO A 11 2.22 -0.81 -19.41
C PRO A 11 2.15 -1.20 -20.88
N ASP A 12 2.36 -2.46 -21.26
CA ASP A 12 2.34 -2.92 -22.67
C ASP A 12 0.92 -2.82 -23.25
N ILE A 13 -0.11 -2.95 -22.39
CA ILE A 13 -1.51 -2.74 -22.77
C ILE A 13 -1.74 -1.28 -23.17
N GLY A 14 -1.16 -0.34 -22.40
CA GLY A 14 -1.18 1.08 -22.72
C GLY A 14 -0.42 1.41 -24.01
N ASP A 15 0.71 0.73 -24.25
CA ASP A 15 1.48 0.86 -25.49
C ASP A 15 0.67 0.45 -26.72
N ARG A 16 -0.08 -0.66 -26.59
CA ARG A 16 -0.91 -1.15 -27.69
C ARG A 16 -2.05 -0.21 -28.04
N ALA A 17 -2.71 0.36 -27.04
CA ALA A 17 -3.89 1.18 -27.25
C ALA A 17 -3.59 2.63 -27.63
N PHE A 18 -2.53 3.20 -27.06
CA PHE A 18 -2.22 4.63 -27.20
C PHE A 18 -0.77 4.91 -27.61
N GLY A 19 -0.01 3.88 -27.99
CA GLY A 19 1.41 3.98 -28.30
C GLY A 19 2.27 4.27 -27.07
N THR A 20 3.51 4.71 -27.32
CA THR A 20 4.51 4.93 -26.27
C THR A 20 4.04 5.90 -25.18
N SER A 21 3.22 6.88 -25.53
CA SER A 21 2.59 7.80 -24.57
C SER A 21 1.69 7.07 -23.56
N GLY A 22 0.90 6.09 -24.03
CA GLY A 22 0.07 5.25 -23.17
C GLY A 22 0.89 4.35 -22.25
N ARG A 23 1.97 3.77 -22.77
CA ARG A 23 2.92 2.97 -21.98
C ARG A 23 3.51 3.76 -20.81
N ILE A 24 3.98 4.98 -21.09
CA ILE A 24 4.55 5.87 -20.08
C ILE A 24 3.48 6.25 -19.05
N LEU A 25 2.29 6.64 -19.52
CA LEU A 25 1.18 7.05 -18.65
C LEU A 25 0.78 5.93 -17.68
N VAL A 26 0.51 4.71 -18.18
CA VAL A 26 0.13 3.56 -17.35
C VAL A 26 1.25 3.19 -16.37
N SER A 27 2.51 3.22 -16.81
CA SER A 27 3.66 2.94 -15.95
C SER A 27 3.79 3.95 -14.79
N ILE A 28 3.59 5.24 -15.07
CA ILE A 28 3.64 6.30 -14.06
C ILE A 28 2.50 6.14 -13.05
N PHE A 29 1.26 5.98 -13.52
CA PHE A 29 0.10 5.84 -12.62
C PHE A 29 0.22 4.60 -11.74
N MET A 30 0.59 3.44 -12.30
CA MET A 30 0.78 2.21 -11.51
C MET A 30 1.90 2.38 -10.47
N THR A 31 3.01 3.03 -10.83
CA THR A 31 4.12 3.26 -9.89
C THR A 31 3.71 4.21 -8.76
N LEU A 32 3.02 5.29 -9.09
CA LEU A 32 2.49 6.24 -8.11
C LEU A 32 1.44 5.59 -7.21
N GLU A 33 0.56 4.77 -7.77
CA GLU A 33 -0.47 4.04 -7.03
C GLU A 33 0.16 3.12 -5.99
N LEU A 34 1.11 2.26 -6.39
CA LEU A 34 1.77 1.35 -5.45
C LEU A 34 2.52 2.10 -4.35
N TYR A 35 3.15 3.22 -4.68
CA TYR A 35 3.81 4.10 -3.71
C TYR A 35 2.82 4.74 -2.71
N LEU A 36 1.70 5.25 -3.20
CA LEU A 36 0.66 5.84 -2.36
C LEU A 36 -0.01 4.78 -1.48
N VAL A 37 -0.36 3.61 -2.02
CA VAL A 37 -0.90 2.49 -1.25
C VAL A 37 0.05 2.07 -0.12
N ALA A 38 1.36 1.99 -0.41
CA ALA A 38 2.37 1.74 0.62
C ALA A 38 2.39 2.84 1.69
N THR A 39 2.35 4.12 1.28
CA THR A 39 2.25 5.25 2.22
C THR A 39 0.99 5.19 3.08
N GLY A 40 -0.14 4.76 2.50
CA GLY A 40 -1.38 4.53 3.23
C GLY A 40 -1.24 3.45 4.30
N PHE A 41 -0.54 2.35 4.02
CA PHE A 41 -0.23 1.33 5.03
C PHE A 41 0.63 1.87 6.18
N LEU A 42 1.56 2.78 5.89
CA LEU A 42 2.37 3.44 6.91
C LEU A 42 1.52 4.30 7.85
N ILE A 43 0.61 5.11 7.30
CA ILE A 43 -0.35 5.94 8.09
C ILE A 43 -1.27 5.04 8.90
N LEU A 44 -1.87 4.02 8.27
CA LEU A 44 -2.76 3.05 8.92
C LEU A 44 -2.09 2.44 10.15
N ALA A 45 -0.85 1.96 10.01
CA ALA A 45 -0.13 1.36 11.12
C ALA A 45 0.24 2.39 12.20
N GLY A 46 0.62 3.62 11.82
CA GLY A 46 0.91 4.69 12.78
C GLY A 46 -0.30 5.08 13.63
N ASP A 47 -1.46 5.30 12.99
CA ASP A 47 -2.70 5.67 13.68
C ASP A 47 -3.19 4.56 14.61
N ASN A 48 -3.16 3.30 14.13
CA ASN A 48 -3.56 2.15 14.93
C ASN A 48 -2.63 1.93 16.14
N LEU A 49 -1.33 2.19 15.97
CA LEU A 49 -0.36 2.08 17.06
C LEU A 49 -0.54 3.19 18.11
N HIS A 50 -0.82 4.42 17.68
CA HIS A 50 -1.16 5.51 18.58
C HIS A 50 -2.43 5.20 19.39
N ASN A 51 -3.45 4.62 18.76
CA ASN A 51 -4.68 4.23 19.44
C ASN A 51 -4.45 3.13 20.49
N LEU A 52 -3.49 2.23 20.27
CA LEU A 52 -3.11 1.21 21.26
C LEU A 52 -2.33 1.76 22.45
N LEU A 53 -1.56 2.83 22.24
CA LEU A 53 -0.64 3.40 23.21
C LEU A 53 -0.85 4.93 23.37
N PRO A 54 -2.06 5.39 23.73
CA PRO A 54 -2.38 6.82 23.76
C PRO A 54 -1.61 7.61 24.82
N ASP A 55 -1.19 6.94 25.91
CA ASP A 55 -0.50 7.57 27.05
C ASP A 55 1.01 7.74 26.86
N VAL A 56 1.57 7.28 25.73
CA VAL A 56 3.01 7.36 25.46
C VAL A 56 3.30 8.60 24.63
N ASN A 57 3.71 9.68 25.30
CA ASN A 57 4.23 10.88 24.65
C ASN A 57 5.73 10.72 24.41
N PHE A 58 6.16 10.89 23.16
CA PHE A 58 7.57 10.82 22.78
C PHE A 58 8.13 12.23 22.62
N GLU A 59 8.94 12.66 23.59
CA GLU A 59 9.70 13.90 23.48
C GLU A 59 11.02 13.62 22.75
N PHE A 60 11.04 13.83 21.43
CA PHE A 60 12.24 13.58 20.62
C PHE A 60 13.00 14.90 20.43
N LEU A 61 14.13 15.05 21.15
CA LEU A 61 15.10 16.13 20.91
C LEU A 61 14.59 17.56 21.18
N GLY A 62 13.65 17.74 22.12
CA GLY A 62 13.12 19.06 22.52
C GLY A 62 12.12 19.69 21.54
N LEU A 63 11.67 18.94 20.52
CA LEU A 63 10.56 19.31 19.64
C LEU A 63 9.36 18.42 19.99
N GLU A 64 8.24 19.02 20.40
CA GLU A 64 6.95 18.32 20.53
C GLU A 64 6.46 17.88 19.15
N ILE A 65 6.92 16.71 18.69
CA ILE A 65 6.34 16.06 17.52
C ILE A 65 4.98 15.51 17.96
N GLY A 66 3.90 16.03 17.39
CA GLY A 66 2.53 15.65 17.75
C GLY A 66 2.34 14.13 17.76
N GLY A 67 1.63 13.61 18.77
CA GLY A 67 1.54 12.18 19.10
C GLY A 67 1.44 11.25 17.90
N LYS A 68 0.43 11.42 17.03
CA LYS A 68 0.21 10.59 15.83
C LYS A 68 1.42 10.54 14.89
N GLN A 69 2.09 11.67 14.67
CA GLN A 69 3.26 11.76 13.77
C GLN A 69 4.46 10.99 14.33
N SER A 70 4.62 10.95 15.65
CA SER A 70 5.68 10.17 16.30
C SER A 70 5.50 8.66 16.10
N PHE A 71 4.26 8.16 16.16
CA PHE A 71 3.97 6.74 15.91
C PHE A 71 4.18 6.34 14.45
N VAL A 72 3.86 7.22 13.50
CA VAL A 72 4.18 7.01 12.07
C VAL A 72 5.70 6.87 11.87
N LEU A 73 6.52 7.68 12.54
CA LEU A 73 7.98 7.57 12.50
C LEU A 73 8.48 6.25 13.10
N ILE A 74 7.92 5.81 14.23
CA ILE A 74 8.27 4.53 14.85
C ILE A 74 7.95 3.37 13.90
N VAL A 75 6.76 3.37 13.30
CA VAL A 75 6.37 2.35 12.33
C VAL A 75 7.30 2.37 11.11
N ALA A 76 7.68 3.55 10.61
CA ALA A 76 8.64 3.66 9.51
C ALA A 76 9.98 3.02 9.86
N LEU A 77 10.48 3.22 11.08
CA LEU A 77 11.71 2.59 11.57
C LEU A 77 11.59 1.06 11.70
N VAL A 78 10.41 0.55 12.08
CA VAL A 78 10.15 -0.91 12.15
C VAL A 78 10.04 -1.52 10.75
N ILE A 79 9.46 -0.80 9.79
CA ILE A 79 9.32 -1.25 8.40
C ILE A 79 10.64 -1.16 7.64
N LEU A 80 11.48 -0.16 7.92
CA LEU A 80 12.77 0.07 7.27
C LEU A 80 13.66 -1.19 7.16
N PRO A 81 13.95 -1.95 8.24
CA PRO A 81 14.74 -3.17 8.12
C PRO A 81 14.02 -4.21 7.23
N THR A 82 12.70 -4.29 7.27
CA THR A 82 11.91 -5.22 6.44
C THR A 82 12.01 -4.90 4.95
N VAL A 83 12.11 -3.61 4.59
CA VAL A 83 12.31 -3.16 3.20
C VAL A 83 13.76 -3.38 2.75
N LEU A 84 14.72 -3.30 3.66
CA LEU A 84 16.14 -3.57 3.39
C LEU A 84 16.45 -5.06 3.31
N LEU A 85 15.69 -5.91 3.99
CA LEU A 85 15.85 -7.37 3.95
C LEU A 85 15.44 -7.91 2.58
N LYS A 86 16.45 -8.30 1.80
CA LYS A 86 16.32 -8.89 0.46
C LYS A 86 15.84 -10.35 0.47
N ASN A 87 15.10 -10.77 1.51
CA ASN A 87 14.70 -12.16 1.71
C ASN A 87 13.51 -12.51 0.82
N MET A 88 13.82 -12.84 -0.44
CA MET A 88 12.87 -13.20 -1.49
C MET A 88 11.98 -14.41 -1.14
N SER A 89 12.34 -15.24 -0.16
CA SER A 89 11.59 -16.46 0.20
C SER A 89 10.26 -16.20 0.92
N ILE A 90 10.19 -15.22 1.82
CA ILE A 90 8.93 -14.85 2.51
C ILE A 90 7.98 -14.15 1.51
N LEU A 91 8.55 -13.31 0.65
CA LEU A 91 7.84 -12.65 -0.44
C LEU A 91 7.24 -13.68 -1.41
N ALA A 92 8.00 -14.73 -1.74
CA ALA A 92 7.55 -15.82 -2.60
C ALA A 92 6.39 -16.62 -1.99
N TYR A 93 6.41 -16.90 -0.68
CA TYR A 93 5.28 -17.57 0.00
C TYR A 93 4.01 -16.71 -0.01
N VAL A 94 4.13 -15.41 0.28
CA VAL A 94 2.99 -14.49 0.21
C VAL A 94 2.49 -14.36 -1.23
N SER A 95 3.39 -14.29 -2.21
CA SER A 95 3.04 -14.29 -3.65
C SER A 95 2.37 -15.60 -4.09
N ALA A 96 2.81 -16.76 -3.59
CA ALA A 96 2.20 -18.06 -3.91
C ALA A 96 0.76 -18.13 -3.39
N SER A 97 0.48 -17.57 -2.21
CA SER A 97 -0.88 -17.42 -1.71
C SER A 97 -1.75 -16.52 -2.60
N ALA A 98 -1.17 -15.46 -3.16
CA ALA A 98 -1.86 -14.58 -4.10
C ALA A 98 -2.15 -15.27 -5.44
N VAL A 99 -1.26 -16.14 -5.94
CA VAL A 99 -1.50 -16.93 -7.17
C VAL A 99 -2.63 -17.94 -6.96
N LEU A 100 -2.71 -18.60 -5.80
CA LEU A 100 -3.86 -19.46 -5.47
C LEU A 100 -5.17 -18.65 -5.44
N ALA A 101 -5.15 -17.45 -4.85
CA ALA A 101 -6.30 -16.55 -4.91
C ALA A 101 -6.64 -16.13 -6.37
N SER A 102 -5.63 -15.89 -7.20
CA SER A 102 -5.78 -15.51 -8.60
C SER A 102 -6.36 -16.63 -9.46
N LEU A 103 -5.96 -17.88 -9.23
CA LEU A 103 -6.52 -19.08 -9.88
C LEU A 103 -8.01 -19.28 -9.53
N VAL A 104 -8.42 -18.91 -8.31
CA VAL A 104 -9.83 -18.89 -7.91
C VAL A 104 -10.59 -17.76 -8.63
N ILE A 105 -9.95 -16.62 -8.92
CA ILE A 105 -10.56 -15.47 -9.60
C ILE A 105 -10.81 -15.74 -11.09
N ILE A 106 -9.88 -16.41 -11.79
CA ILE A 106 -9.93 -16.59 -13.25
C ILE A 106 -11.13 -17.41 -13.74
N GLY A 107 -11.82 -18.14 -12.84
CA GLY A 107 -12.94 -18.99 -13.21
C GLY A 107 -14.34 -18.38 -13.17
N ASN A 108 -14.61 -17.33 -12.37
CA ASN A 108 -16.00 -17.10 -11.95
C ASN A 108 -16.32 -15.73 -11.30
N ALA A 109 -17.33 -15.04 -11.85
CA ALA A 109 -18.03 -13.88 -11.26
C ALA A 109 -18.46 -14.02 -9.77
N PRO A 110 -18.82 -15.21 -9.22
CA PRO A 110 -19.25 -15.31 -7.81
C PRO A 110 -18.19 -14.93 -6.77
N MET A 111 -16.87 -15.02 -7.04
CA MET A 111 -15.84 -14.57 -6.08
C MET A 111 -15.85 -13.04 -5.93
N LEU A 112 -15.98 -12.32 -7.06
CA LEU A 112 -16.10 -10.86 -7.06
C LEU A 112 -17.42 -10.42 -6.41
N LEU A 113 -18.52 -11.12 -6.72
CA LEU A 113 -19.82 -10.88 -6.09
C LEU A 113 -19.74 -11.10 -4.58
N PHE A 114 -19.14 -12.22 -4.15
CA PHE A 114 -18.94 -12.55 -2.75
C PHE A 114 -18.08 -11.51 -2.02
N ALA A 115 -16.95 -11.11 -2.62
CA ALA A 115 -16.10 -10.05 -2.06
C ALA A 115 -16.85 -8.72 -1.94
N THR A 116 -17.65 -8.36 -2.96
CA THR A 116 -18.47 -7.13 -2.91
C THR A 116 -19.50 -7.20 -1.79
N ILE A 117 -20.16 -8.35 -1.62
CA ILE A 117 -21.13 -8.57 -0.54
C ILE A 117 -20.45 -8.52 0.84
N THR A 118 -19.27 -9.14 1.01
CA THR A 118 -18.57 -9.12 2.31
C THR A 118 -18.07 -7.73 2.64
N TYR A 119 -17.48 -6.99 1.70
CA TYR A 119 -17.07 -5.60 1.94
C TYR A 119 -18.27 -4.68 2.19
N ALA A 120 -19.36 -4.81 1.43
CA ALA A 120 -20.57 -4.03 1.65
C ALA A 120 -21.23 -4.33 3.01
N SER A 121 -21.26 -5.59 3.43
CA SER A 121 -21.80 -5.98 4.74
C SER A 121 -20.92 -5.50 5.89
N ILE A 122 -19.59 -5.59 5.78
CA ILE A 122 -18.65 -5.02 6.77
C ILE A 122 -18.84 -3.49 6.85
N ALA A 123 -18.98 -2.80 5.71
CA ALA A 123 -19.23 -1.36 5.69
C ALA A 123 -20.57 -1.00 6.36
N ALA A 124 -21.65 -1.71 6.05
CA ALA A 124 -22.97 -1.50 6.64
C ALA A 124 -23.00 -1.80 8.15
N MET A 125 -22.31 -2.86 8.59
CA MET A 125 -22.15 -3.19 10.01
C MET A 125 -21.31 -2.15 10.74
N GLY A 126 -20.19 -1.71 10.15
CA GLY A 126 -19.34 -0.66 10.72
C GLY A 126 -20.09 0.66 10.90
N TYR A 127 -20.87 1.07 9.91
CA TYR A 127 -21.73 2.25 10.01
C TYR A 127 -22.82 2.07 11.07
N SER A 128 -23.48 0.90 11.12
CA SER A 128 -24.48 0.63 12.16
C SER A 128 -23.90 0.58 13.58
N MET A 129 -22.61 0.26 13.73
CA MET A 129 -21.94 0.11 15.02
C MET A 129 -21.41 1.43 15.59
N PHE A 130 -20.92 2.33 14.74
CA PHE A 130 -20.30 3.60 15.15
C PHE A 130 -21.06 4.85 14.66
N ASP A 131 -22.14 4.65 13.90
CA ASP A 131 -23.02 5.71 13.38
C ASP A 131 -22.24 6.83 12.66
N SER A 132 -22.62 8.09 12.86
CA SER A 132 -21.94 9.26 12.29
C SER A 132 -20.53 9.53 12.83
N GLU A 133 -20.05 8.77 13.83
CA GLU A 133 -18.72 8.92 14.42
C GLU A 133 -17.66 8.00 13.77
N VAL A 134 -17.98 7.33 12.65
CA VAL A 134 -17.04 6.45 11.93
C VAL A 134 -15.82 7.23 11.43
N GLU A 135 -14.67 7.03 12.08
CA GLU A 135 -13.36 7.44 11.57
C GLU A 135 -12.98 6.77 10.24
N SER A 136 -11.99 7.36 9.53
CA SER A 136 -11.49 6.86 8.23
C SER A 136 -10.98 5.41 8.25
N GLN A 137 -10.75 4.86 9.44
CA GLN A 137 -10.33 3.49 9.69
C GLN A 137 -11.25 2.90 10.77
N ILE A 138 -11.93 1.78 10.46
CA ILE A 138 -12.89 1.14 11.38
C ILE A 138 -12.22 0.74 12.70
N THR A 139 -10.94 0.37 12.66
CA THR A 139 -10.17 -0.07 13.82
C THR A 139 -9.86 1.07 14.81
N LEU A 140 -9.92 2.32 14.37
CA LEU A 140 -9.72 3.47 15.28
C LEU A 140 -10.92 3.68 16.21
N ASN A 141 -12.12 3.29 15.78
CA ASN A 141 -13.33 3.41 16.62
C ASN A 141 -13.46 2.27 17.66
N LEU A 142 -12.58 1.26 17.63
CA LEU A 142 -12.69 0.12 18.54
C LEU A 142 -12.32 0.50 20.00
N PRO A 143 -13.12 0.07 20.99
CA PRO A 143 -12.84 0.38 22.39
C PRO A 143 -11.60 -0.39 22.86
N THR A 144 -10.55 0.34 23.27
CA THR A 144 -9.24 -0.22 23.61
C THR A 144 -9.17 -0.90 24.99
N GLY A 145 -10.23 -0.78 25.80
CA GLY A 145 -10.33 -1.40 27.12
C GLY A 145 -10.46 -2.92 27.11
N ASN A 146 -10.97 -3.52 26.02
CA ASN A 146 -11.21 -4.95 25.92
C ASN A 146 -10.06 -5.70 25.23
N PHE A 147 -9.74 -6.90 25.73
CA PHE A 147 -8.67 -7.74 25.15
C PHE A 147 -8.94 -8.12 23.68
N SER A 148 -10.20 -8.32 23.30
CA SER A 148 -10.59 -8.62 21.92
C SER A 148 -10.23 -7.49 20.95
N SER A 149 -10.48 -6.23 21.32
CA SER A 149 -10.12 -5.06 20.49
C SER A 149 -8.60 -4.91 20.35
N LYS A 150 -7.85 -5.12 21.43
CA LYS A 150 -6.37 -5.09 21.37
C LYS A 150 -5.85 -6.13 20.39
N LEU A 151 -6.36 -7.36 20.46
CA LEU A 151 -5.98 -8.43 19.53
C LEU A 151 -6.32 -8.07 18.07
N ALA A 152 -7.49 -7.48 17.82
CA ALA A 152 -7.91 -7.03 16.50
C ALA A 152 -7.00 -5.92 15.92
N ILE A 153 -6.55 -4.98 16.77
CA ILE A 153 -5.62 -3.94 16.33
C ILE A 153 -4.22 -4.55 16.08
N TYR A 154 -3.75 -5.47 16.94
CA TYR A 154 -2.47 -6.16 16.71
C TYR A 154 -2.44 -6.94 15.40
N THR A 155 -3.50 -7.67 15.05
CA THR A 155 -3.58 -8.38 13.76
C THR A 155 -3.63 -7.40 12.59
N THR A 156 -4.31 -6.26 12.76
CA THR A 156 -4.36 -5.19 11.76
C THR A 156 -2.98 -4.56 11.51
N LEU A 157 -2.11 -4.47 12.52
CA LEU A 157 -0.74 -3.92 12.38
C LEU A 157 0.22 -4.85 11.63
N ILE A 158 0.03 -6.17 11.70
CA ILE A 158 0.89 -7.14 11.01
C ILE A 158 0.78 -6.98 9.48
N ASN A 159 -0.42 -6.71 8.99
CA ASN A 159 -0.73 -6.68 7.56
C ASN A 159 0.00 -5.53 6.80
N PRO A 160 0.00 -4.27 7.28
CA PRO A 160 0.81 -3.17 6.75
C PRO A 160 2.30 -3.44 6.66
N ILE A 161 2.90 -4.04 7.70
CA ILE A 161 4.35 -4.26 7.74
C ILE A 161 4.78 -5.15 6.56
N ALA A 162 4.06 -6.24 6.32
CA ALA A 162 4.32 -7.13 5.20
C ALA A 162 3.92 -6.51 3.85
N LYS A 163 2.72 -5.92 3.77
CA LYS A 163 2.18 -5.36 2.51
C LYS A 163 2.95 -4.14 2.03
N TYR A 164 3.50 -3.33 2.94
CA TYR A 164 4.33 -2.18 2.57
C TYR A 164 5.55 -2.64 1.75
N SER A 165 6.30 -3.63 2.26
CA SER A 165 7.49 -4.14 1.56
C SER A 165 7.14 -4.75 0.19
N LEU A 166 6.02 -5.49 0.12
CA LEU A 166 5.49 -6.06 -1.12
C LEU A 166 5.13 -4.99 -2.16
N MET A 167 4.40 -3.95 -1.76
CA MET A 167 3.97 -2.87 -2.65
C MET A 167 5.14 -1.98 -3.09
N MET A 168 6.13 -1.78 -2.22
CA MET A 168 7.31 -0.98 -2.56
C MET A 168 8.31 -1.73 -3.46
N THR A 169 8.32 -3.06 -3.46
CA THR A 169 9.26 -3.86 -4.27
C THR A 169 9.24 -3.51 -5.77
N PRO A 170 8.09 -3.51 -6.47
CA PRO A 170 8.06 -3.13 -7.89
C PRO A 170 8.46 -1.66 -8.11
N VAL A 171 8.14 -0.74 -7.18
CA VAL A 171 8.56 0.67 -7.25
C VAL A 171 10.10 0.78 -7.15
N ILE A 172 10.69 0.08 -6.19
CA ILE A 172 12.14 0.01 -5.98
C ILE A 172 12.81 -0.56 -7.23
N ASN A 173 12.32 -1.68 -7.77
CA ASN A 173 12.92 -2.32 -8.94
C ASN A 173 12.89 -1.38 -10.16
N ARG A 174 11.77 -0.67 -10.39
CA ARG A 174 11.66 0.29 -11.50
C ARG A 174 12.62 1.47 -11.35
N LEU A 175 12.81 1.95 -10.13
CA LEU A 175 13.79 3.01 -9.85
C LEU A 175 15.22 2.50 -9.98
N GLU A 176 15.53 1.31 -9.45
CA GLU A 176 16.83 0.67 -9.58
C GLU A 176 17.20 0.46 -11.06
N GLU A 177 16.28 -0.04 -11.89
CA GLU A 177 16.48 -0.19 -13.34
C GLU A 177 16.76 1.14 -14.04
N HIS A 178 16.00 2.20 -13.71
CA HIS A 178 16.19 3.53 -14.28
C HIS A 178 17.57 4.13 -13.92
N PHE A 179 18.01 3.96 -12.67
CA PHE A 179 19.30 4.46 -12.21
C PHE A 179 20.49 3.61 -12.69
N GLN A 180 20.34 2.27 -12.77
CA GLN A 180 21.36 1.36 -13.28
C GLN A 180 21.59 1.56 -14.79
N SER A 181 20.52 1.83 -15.56
CA SER A 181 20.65 2.19 -16.97
C SER A 181 21.51 3.44 -17.20
N ASN A 182 21.67 4.31 -16.20
CA ASN A 182 22.42 5.55 -16.31
C ASN A 182 23.85 5.46 -15.73
N ASN A 183 24.15 4.45 -14.89
CA ASN A 183 25.46 4.30 -14.24
C ASN A 183 25.88 2.82 -14.17
N ASN A 184 26.97 2.47 -14.87
CA ASN A 184 27.59 1.12 -14.94
C ASN A 184 28.17 0.58 -13.61
N LYS A 185 27.71 1.03 -12.44
CA LYS A 185 28.21 0.58 -11.13
C LYS A 185 27.10 -0.07 -10.32
N GLU A 186 27.04 -1.38 -10.43
CA GLU A 186 26.13 -2.24 -9.69
C GLU A 186 26.46 -2.29 -8.17
N SER A 187 25.41 -2.60 -7.40
CA SER A 187 25.41 -3.05 -6.00
C SER A 187 25.32 -2.00 -4.88
N SER A 188 26.00 -0.85 -4.94
CA SER A 188 26.04 0.04 -3.75
C SER A 188 24.81 0.94 -3.53
N PHE A 189 23.95 1.13 -4.54
CA PHE A 189 22.82 2.07 -4.48
C PHE A 189 21.47 1.46 -4.06
N SER A 190 21.33 0.13 -4.05
CA SER A 190 20.08 -0.55 -3.67
C SER A 190 19.54 -0.16 -2.28
N PRO A 191 20.35 -0.10 -1.21
CA PRO A 191 19.85 0.36 0.09
C PRO A 191 19.55 1.87 0.11
N ALA A 192 20.28 2.69 -0.65
CA ALA A 192 20.08 4.14 -0.68
C ALA A 192 18.74 4.52 -1.32
N ILE A 193 18.33 3.85 -2.41
CA ILE A 193 17.03 4.05 -3.05
C ILE A 193 15.90 3.66 -2.09
N ARG A 194 16.04 2.52 -1.40
CA ARG A 194 15.07 2.04 -0.40
C ARG A 194 14.90 3.01 0.75
N ILE A 195 15.98 3.51 1.33
CA ILE A 195 15.95 4.51 2.41
C ILE A 195 15.31 5.80 1.92
N THR A 196 15.68 6.29 0.73
CA THR A 196 15.12 7.51 0.15
C THR A 196 13.61 7.40 -0.04
N LEU A 197 13.13 6.25 -0.52
CA LEU A 197 11.70 6.00 -0.70
C LEU A 197 10.93 5.89 0.62
N VAL A 198 11.51 5.27 1.64
CA VAL A 198 10.89 5.23 2.98
C VAL A 198 10.82 6.65 3.54
N ILE A 199 11.90 7.43 3.44
CA ILE A 199 11.92 8.84 3.87
C ILE A 199 10.88 9.66 3.11
N SER A 200 10.79 9.53 1.79
CA SER A 200 9.78 10.26 1.01
C SER A 200 8.37 9.86 1.41
N SER A 201 8.12 8.58 1.72
CA SER A 201 6.80 8.12 2.16
C SER A 201 6.44 8.67 3.55
N VAL A 202 7.42 8.80 4.45
CA VAL A 202 7.24 9.47 5.74
C VAL A 202 6.89 10.95 5.53
N ILE A 203 7.61 11.65 4.65
CA ILE A 203 7.30 13.05 4.33
C ILE A 203 5.86 13.18 3.82
N VAL A 204 5.44 12.33 2.88
CA VAL A 204 4.06 12.33 2.36
C VAL A 204 3.06 12.05 3.49
N ALA A 205 3.31 11.06 4.33
CA ALA A 205 2.46 10.73 5.48
C ALA A 205 2.35 11.87 6.51
N LEU A 206 3.43 12.65 6.70
CA LEU A 206 3.41 13.82 7.59
C LEU A 206 2.68 15.01 6.98
N THR A 207 2.75 15.19 5.64
CA THR A 207 2.04 16.27 4.94
C THR A 207 0.55 16.00 4.74
N ILE A 208 0.18 14.74 4.51
CA ILE A 208 -1.20 14.28 4.30
C ILE A 208 -1.49 13.19 5.34
N PRO A 209 -1.76 13.57 6.60
CA PRO A 209 -1.93 12.60 7.69
C PRO A 209 -3.27 11.86 7.65
N PHE A 210 -4.20 12.26 6.76
CA PHE A 210 -5.51 11.64 6.65
C PHE A 210 -5.52 10.48 5.67
N PHE A 211 -5.61 9.26 6.20
CA PHE A 211 -5.68 8.02 5.42
C PHE A 211 -6.79 8.03 4.36
N GLY A 212 -7.96 8.58 4.68
CA GLY A 212 -9.10 8.65 3.77
C GLY A 212 -8.85 9.48 2.51
N TYR A 213 -8.17 10.64 2.61
CA TYR A 213 -7.84 11.46 1.45
C TYR A 213 -6.82 10.76 0.54
N LEU A 214 -5.82 10.10 1.14
CA LEU A 214 -4.81 9.37 0.39
C LEU A 214 -5.45 8.19 -0.37
N MET A 215 -6.33 7.42 0.26
CA MET A 215 -7.03 6.32 -0.40
C MET A 215 -8.04 6.78 -1.46
N SER A 216 -8.67 7.94 -1.28
CA SER A 216 -9.50 8.55 -2.32
C SER A 216 -8.67 8.92 -3.56
N LEU A 217 -7.47 9.47 -3.36
CA LEU A 217 -6.54 9.78 -4.44
C LEU A 217 -6.06 8.51 -5.17
N VAL A 218 -5.70 7.46 -4.42
CA VAL A 218 -5.37 6.14 -4.98
C VAL A 218 -6.52 5.61 -5.84
N GLY A 219 -7.76 5.68 -5.35
CA GLY A 219 -8.96 5.28 -6.10
C GLY A 219 -9.16 6.08 -7.39
N ALA A 220 -8.88 7.38 -7.37
CA ALA A 220 -8.94 8.21 -8.58
C ALA A 220 -7.91 7.78 -9.63
N PHE A 221 -6.67 7.49 -9.23
CA PHE A 221 -5.62 6.98 -10.13
C PHE A 221 -5.95 5.60 -10.69
N LEU A 222 -6.46 4.69 -9.85
CA LEU A 222 -6.98 3.37 -10.28
C LEU A 222 -8.08 3.49 -11.33
N SER A 223 -8.99 4.44 -11.14
CA SER A 223 -10.09 4.69 -12.09
C SER A 223 -9.56 5.14 -13.45
N VAL A 224 -8.54 6.00 -13.47
CA VAL A 224 -7.88 6.44 -14.71
C VAL A 224 -7.17 5.27 -15.39
N THR A 225 -6.38 4.46 -14.67
CA THR A 225 -5.69 3.28 -15.24
C THR A 225 -6.68 2.27 -15.79
N THR A 226 -7.79 2.03 -15.08
CA THR A 226 -8.86 1.12 -15.51
C THR A 226 -9.57 1.63 -16.77
N LEU A 227 -9.82 2.94 -16.86
CA LEU A 227 -10.40 3.54 -18.06
C LEU A 227 -9.49 3.35 -19.28
N VAL A 228 -8.18 3.56 -19.13
CA VAL A 228 -7.20 3.31 -20.20
C VAL A 228 -7.24 1.85 -20.63
N TYR A 229 -7.36 0.91 -19.68
CA TYR A 229 -7.48 -0.52 -19.98
C TYR A 229 -8.79 -0.86 -20.72
N VAL A 230 -9.93 -0.33 -20.28
CA VAL A 230 -11.22 -0.56 -20.95
C VAL A 230 -11.23 0.01 -22.36
N CYS A 231 -10.61 1.17 -22.59
CA CYS A 231 -10.46 1.73 -23.92
C CYS A 231 -9.48 0.95 -24.82
N ALA A 232 -8.62 0.10 -24.23
CA ALA A 232 -7.63 -0.71 -24.93
C ALA A 232 -8.18 -2.06 -25.42
N THR A 233 -9.26 -2.57 -24.80
CA THR A 233 -9.91 -3.87 -25.09
C THR A 233 -11.16 -3.72 -25.93
#